data_AF-A0AA41QA63-F1
#
_entry.id   AF-A0AA41QA63-F1
#
_cell.length_a   1.000
_cell.length_b   1.000
_cell.length_c   1.000
_cell.angle_alpha   90.00
_cell.angle_beta   90.00
_cell.angle_gamma   90.00
#
_symmetry.space_group_name_H-M   'P 1'
#
loop_
_entity.id
_entity.type
_entity.pdbx_description
1 polymer ?
#
loop_
_entity_poly.entity_id
_entity_poly.type
_entity_poly.pdbx_seq_one_letter_code
_entity_poly.pdbx_strand_id
1 'polypeptide(L)'
;MAARMGHDSGHHGLTQRYFVQALRLAQTAEDRRLAGSILSAMNLQATFLGRFTEAANLARAALLGTERHRTATMTAQSRAMEARALARLGEEASCSAALSKATSILDRQNTSEDPESINYFDNAELSAEFGHCFRDLKQPGQATAYAELCLGGTDGSYIRSDFFATMVLADSLLDRGTGLPRRLGRTRPQTPTRVRPMRRVPHRVPGPSRSLLRNHHRGRLPGAGDQPPSLAAQRLTASLLYA
;
A
#
# COMPACT_ATOMS: atom_id res chain seq x y z
N MET A 1 -15.23 4.17 10.03
CA MET A 1 -14.59 2.83 9.96
C MET A 1 -15.43 1.77 9.21
N ALA A 2 -16.46 2.11 8.42
CA ALA A 2 -17.31 1.12 7.74
C ALA A 2 -16.73 0.54 6.42
N ALA A 3 -15.66 1.12 5.87
CA ALA A 3 -15.14 0.75 4.55
C ALA A 3 -14.41 -0.61 4.48
N ARG A 4 -14.03 -1.22 5.61
CA ARG A 4 -13.07 -2.34 5.64
C ARG A 4 -13.67 -3.75 5.74
N MET A 5 -14.98 -3.89 5.99
CA MET A 5 -15.68 -5.19 5.95
C MET A 5 -16.30 -5.51 4.58
N GLY A 6 -16.22 -4.60 3.61
CA GLY A 6 -16.66 -4.84 2.23
C GLY A 6 -15.62 -5.54 1.33
N HIS A 7 -14.41 -5.78 1.84
CA HIS A 7 -13.27 -6.23 1.02
C HIS A 7 -13.34 -7.73 0.66
N ASP A 8 -13.88 -8.56 1.56
CA ASP A 8 -13.98 -10.02 1.39
C ASP A 8 -15.35 -10.49 0.88
N SER A 9 -16.21 -9.57 0.42
CA SER A 9 -17.62 -9.88 0.13
C SER A 9 -18.14 -9.30 -1.19
N GLY A 10 -17.29 -9.10 -2.19
CA GLY A 10 -17.71 -8.70 -3.56
C GLY A 10 -18.36 -7.32 -3.68
N HIS A 11 -18.43 -6.54 -2.59
CA HIS A 11 -19.11 -5.24 -2.53
C HIS A 11 -18.24 -4.08 -3.06
N HIS A 12 -17.39 -4.34 -4.06
CA HIS A 12 -16.48 -3.34 -4.65
C HIS A 12 -17.21 -2.07 -5.13
N GLY A 13 -18.47 -2.20 -5.57
CA GLY A 13 -19.32 -1.07 -5.95
C GLY A 13 -19.77 -0.17 -4.78
N LEU A 14 -19.86 -0.69 -3.55
CA LEU A 14 -20.11 0.14 -2.36
C LEU A 14 -18.84 0.89 -1.96
N THR A 15 -17.68 0.22 -1.98
CA THR A 15 -16.37 0.86 -1.72
C THR A 15 -16.11 2.03 -2.66
N GLN A 16 -16.35 1.85 -3.97
CA GLN A 16 -16.19 2.93 -4.96
C GLN A 16 -17.12 4.12 -4.69
N ARG A 17 -18.38 3.88 -4.27
CA ARG A 17 -19.30 4.96 -3.90
C ARG A 17 -18.81 5.74 -2.69
N TYR A 18 -18.29 5.06 -1.67
CA TYR A 18 -17.71 5.73 -0.50
C TYR A 18 -16.44 6.53 -0.85
N PHE A 19 -15.58 6.03 -1.74
CA PHE A 19 -14.43 6.81 -2.20
C PHE A 19 -14.84 8.07 -2.97
N VAL A 20 -15.82 8.00 -3.88
CA VAL A 20 -16.35 9.18 -4.59
C VAL A 20 -16.98 10.19 -3.62
N GLN A 21 -17.70 9.73 -2.60
CA GLN A 21 -18.25 10.60 -1.55
C GLN A 21 -17.14 11.26 -0.72
N ALA A 22 -16.16 10.48 -0.26
CA ALA A 22 -15.02 10.99 0.52
C ALA A 22 -14.19 12.00 -0.28
N LEU A 23 -13.96 11.75 -1.58
CA LEU A 23 -13.22 12.66 -2.44
C LEU A 23 -13.94 14.01 -2.60
N ARG A 24 -15.27 13.99 -2.78
CA ARG A 24 -16.09 15.21 -2.82
C ARG A 24 -16.05 15.97 -1.50
N LEU A 25 -16.10 15.28 -0.36
CA LEU A 25 -15.99 15.92 0.95
C LEU A 25 -14.60 16.55 1.16
N ALA A 26 -13.52 15.85 0.80
CA ALA A 26 -12.16 16.39 0.86
C ALA A 26 -11.98 17.61 -0.06
N GLN A 27 -12.55 17.58 -1.26
CA GLN A 27 -12.55 18.72 -2.19
C GLN A 27 -13.33 19.93 -1.65
N THR A 28 -14.53 19.70 -1.07
CA THR A 28 -15.35 20.77 -0.46
C THR A 28 -14.72 21.35 0.80
N ALA A 29 -13.95 20.55 1.56
CA ALA A 29 -13.16 21.00 2.70
C ALA A 29 -11.78 21.58 2.31
N GLU A 30 -11.49 21.67 1.00
CA GLU A 30 -10.20 22.07 0.41
C GLU A 30 -8.97 21.26 0.85
N ASP A 31 -9.16 20.12 1.53
CA ASP A 31 -8.08 19.22 1.95
C ASP A 31 -7.53 18.43 0.75
N ARG A 32 -6.56 19.06 0.07
CA ARG A 32 -5.86 18.47 -1.07
C ARG A 32 -5.07 17.23 -0.68
N ARG A 33 -4.48 17.17 0.53
CA ARG A 33 -3.68 16.02 0.97
C ARG A 33 -4.57 14.79 1.16
N LEU A 34 -5.73 14.96 1.79
CA LEU A 34 -6.75 13.90 1.91
C LEU A 34 -7.31 13.49 0.54
N ALA A 35 -7.61 14.45 -0.34
CA ALA A 35 -8.07 14.16 -1.70
C ALA A 35 -7.03 13.30 -2.48
N GLY A 36 -5.74 13.62 -2.36
CA GLY A 36 -4.65 12.82 -2.91
C GLY A 36 -4.60 11.40 -2.34
N SER A 37 -4.67 11.26 -1.01
CA SER A 37 -4.69 9.96 -0.32
C SER A 37 -5.87 9.07 -0.75
N ILE A 38 -7.05 9.67 -0.95
CA ILE A 38 -8.23 8.96 -1.47
C ILE A 38 -8.00 8.49 -2.92
N LEU A 39 -7.38 9.32 -3.77
CA LEU A 39 -7.02 8.93 -5.14
C LEU A 39 -5.98 7.79 -5.17
N SER A 40 -5.01 7.77 -4.26
CA SER A 40 -4.09 6.63 -4.07
C SER A 40 -4.84 5.35 -3.68
N ALA A 41 -5.77 5.43 -2.73
CA ALA A 41 -6.58 4.27 -2.33
C ALA A 41 -7.48 3.75 -3.48
N MET A 42 -8.02 4.66 -4.31
CA MET A 42 -8.75 4.29 -5.53
C MET A 42 -7.83 3.66 -6.59
N ASN A 43 -6.60 4.17 -6.78
CA ASN A 43 -5.61 3.57 -7.69
C ASN A 43 -5.32 2.11 -7.29
N LEU A 44 -5.09 1.87 -5.99
CA LEU A 44 -4.83 0.54 -5.47
C LEU A 44 -6.02 -0.40 -5.72
N GLN A 45 -7.26 0.05 -5.44
CA GLN A 45 -8.46 -0.73 -5.76
C GLN A 45 -8.59 -1.01 -7.26
N ALA A 46 -8.35 -0.02 -8.14
CA ALA A 46 -8.40 -0.19 -9.58
C ALA A 46 -7.34 -1.20 -10.07
N THR A 47 -6.14 -1.17 -9.50
CA THR A 47 -5.05 -2.12 -9.77
C THR A 47 -5.44 -3.54 -9.39
N PHE A 48 -5.99 -3.76 -8.18
CA PHE A 48 -6.50 -5.07 -7.74
C PHE A 48 -7.65 -5.58 -8.62
N LEU A 49 -8.50 -4.70 -9.15
CA LEU A 49 -9.59 -5.04 -10.07
C LEU A 49 -9.15 -5.21 -11.53
N GLY A 50 -7.85 -5.13 -11.84
CA GLY A 50 -7.31 -5.26 -13.19
C GLY A 50 -7.56 -4.07 -14.11
N ARG A 51 -7.99 -2.92 -13.57
CA ARG A 51 -8.36 -1.72 -14.32
C ARG A 51 -7.18 -0.76 -14.44
N PHE A 52 -6.11 -1.22 -15.08
CA PHE A 52 -4.82 -0.53 -15.06
C PHE A 52 -4.87 0.88 -15.68
N THR A 53 -5.67 1.12 -16.71
CA THR A 53 -5.89 2.47 -17.26
C THR A 53 -6.59 3.41 -16.26
N GLU A 54 -7.55 2.91 -15.47
CA GLU A 54 -8.20 3.67 -14.39
C GLU A 54 -7.17 4.00 -13.30
N ALA A 55 -6.36 3.03 -12.90
CA ALA A 55 -5.28 3.20 -11.92
C ALA A 55 -4.26 4.27 -12.35
N ALA A 56 -3.72 4.19 -13.57
CA ALA A 56 -2.77 5.17 -14.11
C ALA A 56 -3.35 6.60 -14.13
N ASN A 57 -4.64 6.74 -14.49
CA ASN A 57 -5.32 8.02 -14.47
C ASN A 57 -5.54 8.57 -13.04
N LEU A 58 -5.85 7.71 -12.06
CA LEU A 58 -5.99 8.10 -10.65
C LEU A 58 -4.66 8.56 -10.04
N ALA A 59 -3.54 7.91 -10.38
CA ALA A 59 -2.20 8.34 -9.96
C ALA A 59 -1.83 9.71 -10.54
N ARG A 60 -2.11 9.96 -11.83
CA ARG A 60 -1.96 11.28 -12.46
C ARG A 60 -2.88 12.34 -11.83
N ALA A 61 -4.12 11.99 -11.53
CA ALA A 61 -5.07 12.89 -10.86
C ALA A 61 -4.59 13.28 -9.46
N ALA A 62 -3.99 12.34 -8.70
CA ALA A 62 -3.38 12.63 -7.40
C ALA A 62 -2.25 13.65 -7.54
N LEU A 63 -1.33 13.45 -8.48
CA LEU A 63 -0.21 14.37 -8.76
C LEU A 63 -0.66 15.79 -9.11
N LEU A 64 -1.68 15.93 -9.96
CA LEU A 64 -2.23 17.21 -10.38
C LEU A 64 -3.03 17.89 -9.26
N GLY A 65 -3.90 17.14 -8.56
CA GLY A 65 -4.75 17.67 -7.50
C GLY A 65 -3.98 18.16 -6.25
N THR A 66 -2.77 17.64 -6.05
CA THR A 66 -1.91 17.91 -4.88
C THR A 66 -0.71 18.81 -5.16
N GLU A 67 -0.58 19.40 -6.35
CA GLU A 67 0.65 20.07 -6.84
C GLU A 67 1.34 21.00 -5.81
N ARG A 68 0.57 21.81 -5.08
CA ARG A 68 1.07 22.78 -4.08
C ARG A 68 1.20 22.24 -2.64
N HIS A 69 0.78 21.00 -2.39
CA HIS A 69 0.65 20.43 -1.04
C HIS A 69 1.35 19.07 -0.86
N ARG A 70 1.75 18.40 -1.96
CA ARG A 70 2.49 17.13 -1.94
C ARG A 70 3.95 17.34 -1.55
N THR A 71 4.48 16.43 -0.73
CA THR A 71 5.92 16.30 -0.49
C THR A 71 6.60 15.57 -1.64
N ALA A 72 7.93 15.52 -1.62
CA ALA A 72 8.71 14.69 -2.55
C ALA A 72 8.27 13.21 -2.48
N THR A 73 8.15 12.65 -1.28
CA THR A 73 7.78 11.24 -1.03
C THR A 73 6.40 10.89 -1.56
N MET A 74 5.37 11.72 -1.30
CA MET A 74 4.03 11.58 -1.89
C MET A 74 4.06 11.61 -3.44
N THR A 75 4.95 12.42 -4.00
CA THR A 75 5.12 12.57 -5.45
C THR A 75 5.79 11.35 -6.07
N ALA A 76 6.84 10.84 -5.43
CA ALA A 76 7.56 9.63 -5.84
C ALA A 76 6.63 8.41 -5.81
N GLN A 77 5.87 8.22 -4.73
CA GLN A 77 4.85 7.17 -4.64
C GLN A 77 3.83 7.26 -5.76
N SER A 78 3.32 8.46 -6.05
CA SER A 78 2.32 8.63 -7.11
C SER A 78 2.88 8.29 -8.50
N ARG A 79 4.19 8.50 -8.72
CA ARG A 79 4.89 8.06 -9.94
C ARG A 79 5.15 6.55 -9.97
N ALA A 80 5.45 5.93 -8.83
CA ALA A 80 5.58 4.47 -8.73
C ALA A 80 4.24 3.75 -9.00
N MET A 81 3.12 4.24 -8.44
CA MET A 81 1.77 3.73 -8.74
C MET A 81 1.38 3.90 -10.22
N GLU A 82 1.78 5.02 -10.85
CA GLU A 82 1.60 5.22 -12.28
C GLU A 82 2.43 4.21 -13.09
N ALA A 83 3.71 4.02 -12.74
CA ALA A 83 4.59 3.04 -13.37
C ALA A 83 4.04 1.61 -13.28
N ARG A 84 3.60 1.17 -12.10
CA ARG A 84 3.01 -0.16 -11.88
C ARG A 84 1.81 -0.40 -12.77
N ALA A 85 0.94 0.60 -12.92
CA ALA A 85 -0.21 0.52 -13.82
C ALA A 85 0.21 0.45 -15.30
N LEU A 86 1.24 1.21 -15.70
CA LEU A 86 1.78 1.19 -17.07
C LEU A 86 2.49 -0.14 -17.40
N ALA A 87 3.24 -0.73 -16.45
CA ALA A 87 3.83 -2.06 -16.58
C ALA A 87 2.76 -3.13 -16.86
N ARG A 88 1.65 -3.09 -16.13
CA ARG A 88 0.48 -3.98 -16.33
C ARG A 88 -0.23 -3.77 -17.68
N LEU A 89 -0.06 -2.62 -18.32
CA LEU A 89 -0.54 -2.33 -19.69
C LEU A 89 0.47 -2.73 -20.77
N GLY A 90 1.71 -3.09 -20.40
CA GLY A 90 2.81 -3.35 -21.34
C GLY A 90 3.48 -2.08 -21.88
N GLU A 91 3.20 -0.91 -21.30
CA GLU A 91 3.81 0.37 -21.71
C GLU A 91 5.21 0.54 -21.10
N GLU A 92 6.18 -0.26 -21.55
CA GLU A 92 7.55 -0.31 -21.01
C GLU A 92 8.24 1.07 -20.93
N ALA A 93 8.22 1.84 -22.02
CA ALA A 93 8.85 3.16 -22.06
C ALA A 93 8.18 4.16 -21.09
N SER A 94 6.84 4.17 -21.04
CA SER A 94 6.07 5.01 -20.10
C SER A 94 6.36 4.62 -18.65
N CYS A 95 6.41 3.32 -18.36
CA CYS A 95 6.74 2.76 -17.06
C CYS A 95 8.15 3.17 -16.61
N SER A 96 9.16 2.95 -17.46
CA SER A 96 10.55 3.32 -17.19
C SER A 96 10.69 4.82 -16.90
N ALA A 97 10.08 5.68 -17.71
CA ALA A 97 10.10 7.13 -17.50
C ALA A 97 9.43 7.56 -16.19
N ALA A 98 8.34 6.89 -15.79
CA ALA A 98 7.68 7.13 -14.51
C ALA A 98 8.54 6.68 -13.31
N LEU A 99 9.17 5.50 -13.39
CA LEU A 99 10.10 4.99 -12.37
C LEU A 99 11.33 5.89 -12.19
N SER A 100 12.02 6.28 -13.27
CA SER A 100 13.17 7.20 -13.18
C SER A 100 12.79 8.54 -12.56
N LYS A 101 11.56 9.00 -12.80
CA LYS A 101 11.03 10.23 -12.20
C LYS A 101 10.61 10.05 -10.74
N ALA A 102 10.22 8.84 -10.33
CA ALA A 102 10.01 8.52 -8.92
C ALA A 102 11.33 8.58 -8.14
N THR A 103 12.38 7.89 -8.62
CA THR A 103 13.73 7.89 -8.02
C THR A 103 14.27 9.32 -7.86
N SER A 104 14.36 10.08 -8.96
CA SER A 104 14.95 11.43 -8.93
C SER A 104 14.22 12.44 -8.01
N ILE A 105 12.97 12.14 -7.64
CA ILE A 105 12.20 12.93 -6.69
C ILE A 105 12.40 12.40 -5.26
N LEU A 106 12.44 11.09 -5.06
CA LEU A 106 12.71 10.47 -3.76
C LEU A 106 14.13 10.77 -3.25
N ASP A 107 15.12 10.89 -4.15
CA ASP A 107 16.48 11.36 -3.84
C ASP A 107 16.52 12.75 -3.16
N ARG A 108 15.42 13.51 -3.25
CA ARG A 108 15.24 14.85 -2.68
C ARG A 108 14.26 14.86 -1.49
N GLN A 109 13.97 13.69 -0.91
CA GLN A 109 13.01 13.58 0.18
C GLN A 109 13.47 14.33 1.43
N ASN A 110 12.51 14.94 2.12
CA ASN A 110 12.68 15.47 3.47
C ASN A 110 11.60 14.87 4.36
N THR A 111 11.95 13.81 5.08
CA THR A 111 11.01 13.05 5.93
C THR A 111 10.44 13.87 7.10
N SER A 112 10.97 15.06 7.38
CA SER A 112 10.38 16.00 8.36
C SER A 112 9.17 16.77 7.83
N GLU A 113 8.98 16.86 6.50
CA GLU A 113 7.82 17.47 5.86
C GLU A 113 6.69 16.47 5.58
N ASP A 114 7.01 15.17 5.68
CA ASP A 114 6.13 14.06 5.33
C ASP A 114 5.03 13.84 6.37
N PRO A 115 3.76 13.72 5.95
CA PRO A 115 2.71 13.22 6.82
C PRO A 115 3.04 11.79 7.24
N GLU A 116 2.91 11.45 8.53
CA GLU A 116 3.19 10.11 9.06
C GLU A 116 2.63 8.94 8.22
N SER A 117 1.49 9.16 7.55
CA SER A 117 0.88 8.20 6.63
C SER A 117 1.70 7.83 5.38
N ILE A 118 2.81 8.52 5.06
CA ILE A 118 3.69 8.23 3.91
C ILE A 118 5.06 7.69 4.32
N ASN A 119 5.39 7.67 5.61
CA ASN A 119 6.75 7.37 6.12
C ASN A 119 7.27 5.95 5.83
N TYR A 120 6.43 5.05 5.31
CA TYR A 120 6.87 3.73 4.84
C TYR A 120 7.41 3.74 3.41
N PHE A 121 7.15 4.79 2.64
CA PHE A 121 7.55 4.85 1.23
C PHE A 121 8.98 5.39 1.12
N ASP A 122 9.95 4.49 1.21
CA ASP A 122 11.37 4.79 1.13
C ASP A 122 12.04 4.13 -0.09
N ASN A 123 13.38 4.04 -0.10
CA ASN A 123 14.13 3.43 -1.19
C ASN A 123 13.95 1.90 -1.29
N ALA A 124 13.65 1.21 -0.20
CA ALA A 124 13.34 -0.22 -0.22
C ALA A 124 11.94 -0.45 -0.83
N GLU A 125 10.94 0.32 -0.40
CA GLU A 125 9.58 0.25 -0.96
C GLU A 125 9.53 0.70 -2.43
N LEU A 126 10.31 1.72 -2.81
CA LEU A 126 10.48 2.05 -4.23
C LEU A 126 11.12 0.89 -5.00
N SER A 127 12.11 0.20 -4.43
CA SER A 127 12.73 -0.98 -5.06
C SER A 127 11.74 -2.14 -5.22
N ALA A 128 10.82 -2.33 -4.26
CA ALA A 128 9.71 -3.29 -4.39
C ALA A 128 8.83 -2.99 -5.61
N GLU A 129 8.48 -1.71 -5.82
CA GLU A 129 7.69 -1.27 -6.98
C GLU A 129 8.43 -1.45 -8.32
N PHE A 130 9.74 -1.19 -8.38
CA PHE A 130 10.56 -1.56 -9.55
C PHE A 130 10.50 -3.08 -9.81
N GLY A 131 10.63 -3.91 -8.77
CA GLY A 131 10.54 -5.37 -8.88
C GLY A 131 9.19 -5.85 -9.42
N HIS A 132 8.10 -5.25 -8.95
CA HIS A 132 6.75 -5.50 -9.48
C HIS A 132 6.62 -5.09 -10.95
N CYS A 133 7.08 -3.89 -11.32
CA CYS A 133 7.03 -3.41 -12.70
C CYS A 133 7.77 -4.35 -13.65
N PHE A 134 9.00 -4.76 -13.31
CA PHE A 134 9.78 -5.65 -14.17
C PHE A 134 9.23 -7.07 -14.24
N ARG A 135 8.64 -7.61 -13.15
CA ARG A 135 7.91 -8.88 -13.23
C ARG A 135 6.73 -8.78 -14.20
N ASP A 136 5.95 -7.72 -14.09
CA ASP A 136 4.77 -7.51 -14.94
C ASP A 136 5.14 -7.27 -16.43
N LEU A 137 6.30 -6.65 -16.69
CA LEU A 137 6.92 -6.52 -18.02
C LEU A 137 7.66 -7.79 -18.50
N LYS A 138 7.72 -8.86 -17.70
CA LYS A 138 8.42 -10.13 -17.98
C LYS A 138 9.93 -9.97 -18.18
N GLN A 139 10.55 -9.15 -17.35
CA GLN A 139 11.98 -8.88 -17.30
C GLN A 139 12.59 -9.48 -16.02
N PRO A 140 12.63 -10.82 -15.86
CA PRO A 140 12.93 -11.50 -14.60
C PRO A 140 14.33 -11.18 -14.05
N GLY A 141 15.32 -10.88 -14.91
CA GLY A 141 16.65 -10.47 -14.46
C GLY A 141 16.64 -9.16 -13.64
N GLN A 142 15.88 -8.16 -14.09
CA GLN A 142 15.73 -6.89 -13.38
C GLN A 142 14.77 -7.04 -12.19
N ALA A 143 13.70 -7.82 -12.34
CA ALA A 143 12.79 -8.13 -11.24
C ALA A 143 13.51 -8.80 -10.06
N THR A 144 14.44 -9.74 -10.32
CA THR A 144 15.33 -10.30 -9.29
C THR A 144 16.17 -9.22 -8.61
N ALA A 145 16.94 -8.44 -9.38
CA ALA A 145 17.87 -7.46 -8.82
C ALA A 145 17.17 -6.42 -7.91
N TYR A 146 16.00 -5.92 -8.31
CA TYR A 146 15.26 -4.94 -7.52
C TYR A 146 14.56 -5.54 -6.29
N ALA A 147 14.14 -6.80 -6.35
CA ALA A 147 13.59 -7.48 -5.17
C ALA A 147 14.69 -7.87 -4.16
N GLU A 148 15.92 -8.16 -4.61
CA GLU A 148 17.11 -8.28 -3.74
C GLU A 148 17.46 -6.94 -3.07
N LEU A 149 17.46 -5.84 -3.84
CA LEU A 149 17.68 -4.48 -3.29
C LEU A 149 16.62 -4.07 -2.27
N CYS A 150 15.34 -4.40 -2.53
CA CYS A 150 14.26 -4.23 -1.56
C CYS A 150 14.60 -4.93 -0.24
N LEU A 151 14.78 -6.26 -0.27
CA LEU A 151 15.01 -7.06 0.95
C LEU A 151 16.27 -6.64 1.71
N GLY A 152 17.35 -6.31 0.99
CA GLY A 152 18.61 -5.84 1.57
C GLY A 152 18.54 -4.46 2.23
N GLY A 153 17.51 -3.66 1.92
CA GLY A 153 17.26 -2.35 2.54
C GLY A 153 16.33 -2.38 3.75
N THR A 154 15.74 -3.53 4.09
CA THR A 154 14.71 -3.62 5.16
C THR A 154 15.32 -3.71 6.56
N ASP A 155 14.60 -3.15 7.55
CA ASP A 155 14.80 -3.37 8.98
C ASP A 155 13.89 -4.49 9.55
N GLY A 156 13.09 -5.13 8.68
CA GLY A 156 12.05 -6.11 9.03
C GLY A 156 10.72 -5.50 9.49
N SER A 157 10.53 -4.18 9.45
CA SER A 157 9.28 -3.52 9.86
C SER A 157 8.13 -3.71 8.85
N TYR A 158 8.44 -4.04 7.59
CA TYR A 158 7.48 -4.06 6.46
C TYR A 158 7.21 -5.46 5.88
N ILE A 159 7.08 -6.45 6.77
CA ILE A 159 6.91 -7.92 6.54
C ILE A 159 6.14 -8.35 5.26
N ARG A 160 5.11 -7.60 4.82
CA ARG A 160 4.31 -7.99 3.64
C ARG A 160 4.84 -7.38 2.33
N SER A 161 5.54 -6.24 2.34
CA SER A 161 6.41 -5.81 1.25
C SER A 161 7.54 -6.82 1.05
N ASP A 162 8.19 -7.26 2.15
CA ASP A 162 9.18 -8.35 2.15
C ASP A 162 8.62 -9.65 1.53
N PHE A 163 7.39 -10.02 1.88
CA PHE A 163 6.69 -11.17 1.31
C PHE A 163 6.44 -11.01 -0.20
N PHE A 164 6.01 -9.83 -0.66
CA PHE A 164 5.80 -9.54 -2.07
C PHE A 164 7.11 -9.52 -2.86
N ALA A 165 8.19 -8.94 -2.34
CA ALA A 165 9.53 -9.00 -2.91
C ALA A 165 10.03 -10.45 -2.98
N THR A 166 9.84 -11.24 -1.91
CA THR A 166 10.17 -12.67 -1.88
C THR A 166 9.40 -13.48 -2.93
N MET A 167 8.12 -13.16 -3.16
CA MET A 167 7.34 -13.79 -4.25
C MET A 167 7.85 -13.37 -5.63
N VAL A 168 8.24 -12.10 -5.84
CA VAL A 168 8.86 -11.64 -7.10
C VAL A 168 10.18 -12.36 -7.35
N LEU A 169 11.00 -12.59 -6.32
CA LEU A 169 12.22 -13.41 -6.42
C LEU A 169 11.91 -14.85 -6.81
N ALA A 170 10.98 -15.50 -6.12
CA ALA A 170 10.60 -16.88 -6.40
C ALA A 170 10.11 -17.07 -7.84
N ASP A 171 9.22 -16.18 -8.31
CA ASP A 171 8.68 -16.18 -9.68
C ASP A 171 9.81 -15.97 -10.72
N SER A 172 10.66 -14.96 -10.50
CA SER A 172 11.77 -14.64 -11.41
C SER A 172 12.85 -15.73 -11.46
N LEU A 173 13.13 -16.40 -10.34
CA LEU A 173 14.06 -17.53 -10.28
C LEU A 173 13.49 -18.78 -10.97
N LEU A 174 12.17 -19.01 -10.90
CA LEU A 174 11.51 -20.09 -11.64
C LEU A 174 11.56 -19.85 -13.16
N ASP A 175 11.34 -18.62 -13.62
CA ASP A 175 11.49 -18.27 -15.04
C ASP A 175 12.94 -18.42 -15.53
N ARG A 176 13.92 -17.96 -14.74
CA ARG A 176 15.36 -18.12 -15.05
C ARG A 176 15.82 -19.58 -15.01
N GLY A 177 15.23 -20.40 -14.13
CA GLY A 177 15.58 -21.82 -13.98
C GLY A 177 14.88 -22.77 -14.96
N THR A 178 13.84 -22.33 -15.67
CA THR A 178 13.04 -23.21 -16.55
C THR A 178 13.30 -23.06 -18.04
N GLY A 179 13.82 -21.92 -18.52
CA GLY A 179 14.34 -21.76 -19.89
C GLY A 179 13.34 -22.05 -21.03
N LEU A 180 12.05 -22.14 -20.75
CA LEU A 180 11.01 -22.57 -21.69
C LEU A 180 9.83 -21.61 -21.70
N PRO A 181 9.37 -21.13 -22.88
CA PRO A 181 8.23 -20.21 -22.97
C PRO A 181 6.93 -20.92 -22.59
N ARG A 182 6.45 -20.69 -21.36
CA ARG A 182 5.21 -21.27 -20.83
C ARG A 182 3.95 -20.69 -21.49
N ARG A 183 3.57 -21.26 -22.63
CA ARG A 183 2.15 -21.33 -23.04
C ARG A 183 1.41 -22.27 -22.09
N LEU A 184 0.89 -21.75 -20.97
CA LEU A 184 0.10 -22.54 -20.04
C LEU A 184 -1.37 -22.61 -20.49
N GLY A 185 -1.73 -23.76 -21.07
CA GLY A 185 -3.11 -24.23 -21.08
C GLY A 185 -3.63 -24.46 -19.65
N ARG A 186 -4.95 -24.33 -19.47
CA ARG A 186 -5.61 -24.42 -18.17
C ARG A 186 -5.39 -25.78 -17.48
N THR A 187 -4.79 -25.77 -16.29
CA THR A 187 -4.96 -26.82 -15.29
C THR A 187 -5.38 -26.20 -13.95
N ARG A 188 -6.37 -26.82 -13.30
CA ARG A 188 -6.90 -26.40 -11.99
C ARG A 188 -5.83 -26.59 -10.90
N PRO A 189 -5.62 -25.64 -9.97
CA PRO A 189 -4.81 -25.90 -8.79
C PRO A 189 -5.54 -26.88 -7.86
N GLN A 190 -4.81 -27.89 -7.36
CA GLN A 190 -5.23 -28.72 -6.24
C GLN A 190 -4.85 -28.03 -4.93
N THR A 191 -5.71 -28.08 -3.91
CA THR A 191 -5.48 -27.48 -2.60
C THR A 191 -4.53 -28.31 -1.72
N PRO A 192 -3.43 -27.75 -1.20
CA PRO A 192 -2.59 -28.44 -0.22
C PRO A 192 -3.19 -28.37 1.19
N THR A 193 -3.13 -29.49 1.91
CA THR A 193 -3.71 -29.69 3.25
C THR A 193 -2.79 -29.27 4.41
N ARG A 194 -3.42 -28.70 5.46
CA ARG A 194 -2.96 -28.62 6.87
C ARG A 194 -1.56 -28.05 7.16
N VAL A 195 -1.54 -26.78 7.61
CA VAL A 195 -0.42 -26.20 8.38
C VAL A 195 -0.54 -26.60 9.86
N ARG A 196 0.57 -26.98 10.51
CA ARG A 196 0.63 -27.24 11.96
C ARG A 196 0.59 -25.92 12.76
N PRO A 197 -0.10 -25.85 13.91
CA PRO A 197 -0.11 -24.63 14.74
C PRO A 197 1.24 -24.44 15.46
N MET A 198 1.76 -23.22 15.42
CA MET A 198 3.02 -22.82 16.08
C MET A 198 2.78 -22.52 17.58
N ARG A 199 3.72 -22.93 18.43
CA ARG A 199 3.58 -22.93 19.90
C ARG A 199 3.70 -21.51 20.46
N ARG A 200 2.73 -21.03 21.25
CA ARG A 200 2.77 -19.71 21.90
C ARG A 200 3.87 -19.64 22.97
N VAL A 201 4.64 -18.55 22.95
CA VAL A 201 5.53 -18.13 24.05
C VAL A 201 4.78 -17.07 24.89
N PRO A 202 4.70 -17.19 26.23
CA PRO A 202 3.98 -16.22 27.05
C PRO A 202 4.87 -15.05 27.48
N HIS A 203 4.58 -13.83 27.00
CA HIS A 203 5.09 -12.60 27.62
C HIS A 203 4.24 -12.23 28.83
N ARG A 204 4.91 -11.97 29.97
CA ARG A 204 4.28 -11.65 31.26
C ARG A 204 4.30 -10.13 31.46
N VAL A 205 3.15 -9.47 31.37
CA VAL A 205 3.02 -8.02 31.64
C VAL A 205 2.79 -7.80 33.14
N PRO A 206 3.54 -6.92 33.82
CA PRO A 206 3.26 -6.54 35.21
C PRO A 206 1.97 -5.72 35.31
N GLY A 207 1.05 -6.09 36.21
CA GLY A 207 -0.16 -5.32 36.48
C GLY A 207 0.09 -4.17 37.47
N PRO A 208 -0.71 -3.08 37.42
CA PRO A 208 -0.55 -1.94 38.32
C PRO A 208 -1.00 -2.26 39.76
N SER A 209 -0.30 -1.69 40.72
CA SER A 209 -0.54 -1.88 42.16
C SER A 209 -1.91 -1.38 42.63
N ARG A 210 -2.58 -2.16 43.49
CA ARG A 210 -3.83 -1.77 44.15
C ARG A 210 -3.58 -0.83 45.33
N SER A 211 -3.93 0.44 45.19
CA SER A 211 -4.26 1.32 46.31
C SER A 211 -5.32 2.34 45.88
N LEU A 212 -6.12 2.80 46.85
CA LEU A 212 -7.25 3.75 46.70
C LEU A 212 -8.51 3.19 46.00
N LEU A 213 -9.39 2.61 46.83
CA LEU A 213 -10.82 2.36 46.55
C LEU A 213 -11.67 3.23 47.49
N ARG A 214 -12.89 3.62 47.06
CA ARG A 214 -13.87 4.53 47.71
C ARG A 214 -13.47 6.02 47.58
N ASN A 215 -14.32 7.01 47.30
CA ASN A 215 -15.78 7.13 47.10
C ASN A 215 -16.07 8.50 46.40
N HIS A 216 -17.24 8.90 45.86
CA HIS A 216 -18.58 8.31 45.71
C HIS A 216 -19.42 8.99 44.57
N HIS A 217 -20.70 8.62 44.44
CA HIS A 217 -21.84 9.36 43.84
C HIS A 217 -21.87 9.93 42.39
N ARG A 218 -22.76 9.31 41.60
CA ARG A 218 -23.84 9.91 40.76
C ARG A 218 -23.59 11.28 40.10
N GLY A 219 -23.47 11.28 38.76
CA GLY A 219 -23.66 12.47 37.93
C GLY A 219 -23.82 12.16 36.43
N ARG A 220 -25.03 12.40 35.90
CA ARG A 220 -25.41 12.73 34.50
C ARG A 220 -24.45 12.40 33.33
N LEU A 221 -24.97 11.69 32.32
CA LEU A 221 -24.40 11.65 30.95
C LEU A 221 -24.59 13.00 30.22
N PRO A 222 -23.59 13.47 29.48
CA PRO A 222 -23.83 14.33 28.32
C PRO A 222 -23.00 13.94 27.07
N GLY A 223 -23.58 14.17 25.89
CA GLY A 223 -22.84 14.43 24.65
C GLY A 223 -22.13 13.25 23.97
N ALA A 224 -22.80 12.63 22.99
CA ALA A 224 -22.10 11.96 21.90
C ALA A 224 -21.47 13.03 20.99
N GLY A 225 -20.17 13.31 21.19
CA GLY A 225 -19.41 14.23 20.36
C GLY A 225 -18.71 13.50 19.21
N ASP A 226 -18.78 14.06 18.01
CA ASP A 226 -18.01 13.59 16.85
C ASP A 226 -16.50 13.67 17.13
N GLN A 227 -15.90 12.52 17.40
CA GLN A 227 -14.45 12.38 17.54
C GLN A 227 -13.88 11.79 16.25
N PRO A 228 -13.02 12.51 15.50
CA PRO A 228 -12.38 11.94 14.32
C PRO A 228 -11.52 10.73 14.72
N PRO A 229 -11.39 9.70 13.87
CA PRO A 229 -10.68 8.49 14.21
C PRO A 229 -9.21 8.80 14.53
N SER A 230 -8.72 8.29 15.66
CA SER A 230 -7.38 8.61 16.18
C SER A 230 -6.26 8.21 15.22
N LEU A 231 -5.12 8.90 15.31
CA LEU A 231 -3.92 8.65 14.49
C LEU A 231 -3.45 7.17 14.50
N ALA A 232 -3.69 6.44 15.59
CA ALA A 232 -3.42 5.00 15.65
C ALA A 232 -4.21 4.17 14.61
N ALA A 233 -5.43 4.59 14.25
CA ALA A 233 -6.21 3.97 13.18
C ALA A 233 -5.69 4.32 11.77
N GLN A 234 -5.02 5.47 11.62
CA GLN A 234 -4.37 5.90 10.38
C GLN A 234 -3.04 5.15 10.16
N ARG A 235 -2.20 5.05 11.21
CA ARG A 235 -0.97 4.22 11.21
C ARG A 235 -1.24 2.79 10.75
N LEU A 236 -2.26 2.13 11.32
CA LEU A 236 -2.65 0.77 10.94
C LEU A 236 -3.25 0.65 9.51
N THR A 237 -3.68 1.74 8.87
CA THR A 237 -4.16 1.69 7.48
C THR A 237 -3.05 1.80 6.46
N ALA A 238 -1.99 2.57 6.73
CA ALA A 238 -0.81 2.64 5.86
C ALA A 238 -0.15 1.25 5.71
N SER A 239 0.16 0.59 6.83
CA SER A 239 0.73 -0.77 6.87
C SER A 239 -0.21 -1.89 6.39
N LEU A 240 -1.46 -1.57 6.00
CA LEU A 240 -2.41 -2.52 5.39
C LEU A 240 -2.73 -2.20 3.93
N LEU A 241 -2.43 -1.00 3.42
CA LEU A 241 -2.54 -0.67 1.99
C LEU A 241 -1.24 -0.94 1.21
N TYR A 242 -0.07 -0.75 1.85
CA TYR A 242 1.26 -0.95 1.24
C TYR A 242 2.14 -1.95 1.97
N ALA A 243 1.70 -2.42 3.15
CA ALA A 243 1.97 -3.80 3.54
C ALA A 243 1.57 -4.73 2.37
#